data_AF-A0A9P8IVB7-F1
#
_entry.id   AF-A0A9P8IVB7-F1
#
_cell.length_a   1.000
_cell.length_b   1.000
_cell.length_c   1.000
_cell.angle_alpha   90.00
_cell.angle_beta   90.00
_cell.angle_gamma   90.00
#
_symmetry.space_group_name_H-M   'P 1'
#
loop_
_entity.id
_entity.type
_entity.pdbx_description
1 polymer ?
#
loop_
_entity_poly.entity_id
_entity_poly.type
_entity_poly.pdbx_seq_one_letter_code
_entity_poly.pdbx_strand_id
1 'polypeptide(L)'
;MYGSGSQTGVSTPRSQAVSRPLILSHGSLEYSFLIPTALHFSASQLKDAFIATLPTPTDELAQDDEPSSVTELVARYIGFVARECDEGDDPGSYEEVLKLVLHEFERAFLRGNEVHAIAASLPGIYEKKLATVSSYYAARAAVSRPIKPHESALLREASDENAFIYAVFGGQGNIEEYFDELREIYTTYPSFVEDFVTAAAAHLQTLSREPQVEKLYPKGLDVMRWLHNKDAEPDVDYLVSAPVSFPLIGLTQLAHFVVTCRVLGTHPGNVRDRLSGTTGHSQGVVTAAAIAASKSWETFDKASRDALSILFWIGSRSQQAYPRTSLAPSTL
;
A
#
# COMPACT_ATOMS: atom_id res chain seq x y z
N MET A 1 26.09 -70.92 28.07
CA MET A 1 26.46 -69.54 28.46
C MET A 1 26.04 -68.60 27.35
N TYR A 2 25.47 -67.48 27.78
CA TYR A 2 24.85 -66.40 27.02
C TYR A 2 25.73 -65.77 25.92
N GLY A 3 25.09 -65.16 24.92
CA GLY A 3 25.75 -64.17 24.07
C GLY A 3 25.06 -63.77 22.76
N SER A 4 23.74 -63.64 22.70
CA SER A 4 23.06 -62.97 21.58
C SER A 4 23.24 -61.45 21.69
N GLY A 5 24.04 -60.85 20.81
CA GLY A 5 24.20 -59.40 20.70
C GLY A 5 22.96 -58.76 20.09
N SER A 6 22.18 -58.06 20.90
CA SER A 6 21.03 -57.25 20.47
C SER A 6 21.51 -56.02 19.70
N GLN A 7 21.13 -55.90 18.43
CA GLN A 7 21.12 -54.63 17.72
C GLN A 7 20.09 -53.71 18.40
N THR A 8 20.56 -52.76 19.19
CA THR A 8 19.73 -51.63 19.63
C THR A 8 19.62 -50.66 18.47
N GLY A 9 18.47 -50.66 17.80
CA GLY A 9 18.07 -49.59 16.91
C GLY A 9 18.08 -48.27 17.67
N VAL A 10 18.94 -47.35 17.27
CA VAL A 10 18.92 -45.96 17.72
C VAL A 10 17.70 -45.32 17.08
N SER A 11 16.54 -45.42 17.75
CA SER A 11 15.41 -44.55 17.49
C SER A 11 15.78 -43.16 18.03
N THR A 12 16.34 -42.31 17.16
CA THR A 12 16.26 -40.86 17.38
C THR A 12 14.77 -40.50 17.42
N PRO A 13 14.25 -39.92 18.52
CA PRO A 13 12.91 -39.38 18.50
C PRO A 13 12.95 -38.19 17.54
N ARG A 14 12.33 -38.33 16.36
CA ARG A 14 11.77 -37.16 15.68
C ARG A 14 10.76 -36.60 16.67
N SER A 15 11.12 -35.57 17.43
CA SER A 15 10.13 -34.74 18.11
C SER A 15 9.22 -34.21 17.01
N GLN A 16 8.07 -34.86 16.79
CA GLN A 16 6.99 -34.23 16.04
C GLN A 16 6.74 -32.92 16.79
N ALA A 17 7.00 -31.79 16.14
CA ALA A 17 6.72 -30.49 16.72
C ALA A 17 5.22 -30.47 17.04
N VAL A 18 4.87 -30.60 18.33
CA VAL A 18 3.48 -30.58 18.77
C VAL A 18 2.98 -29.15 18.58
N SER A 19 2.01 -28.98 17.70
CA SER A 19 1.30 -27.71 17.53
C SER A 19 0.14 -27.62 18.51
N ARG A 20 -0.08 -26.43 19.06
CA ARG A 20 -1.17 -26.11 19.98
C ARG A 20 -2.09 -25.08 19.33
N PRO A 21 -3.41 -25.17 19.57
CA PRO A 21 -4.34 -24.16 19.07
C PRO A 21 -4.07 -22.80 19.75
N LEU A 22 -4.17 -21.74 18.96
CA LEU A 22 -4.26 -20.36 19.40
C LEU A 22 -5.52 -19.76 18.79
N ILE A 23 -6.53 -19.52 19.62
CA ILE A 23 -7.83 -19.02 19.19
C ILE A 23 -7.80 -17.49 19.23
N LEU A 24 -8.04 -16.89 18.07
CA LEU A 24 -8.26 -15.45 17.90
C LEU A 24 -9.77 -15.22 17.78
N SER A 25 -10.32 -14.42 18.68
CA SER A 25 -11.78 -14.20 18.76
C SER A 25 -12.13 -12.74 19.00
N HIS A 26 -13.22 -12.28 18.40
CA HIS A 26 -13.80 -10.96 18.64
C HIS A 26 -15.32 -11.02 18.40
N GLY A 27 -16.13 -10.89 19.46
CA GLY A 27 -17.58 -11.05 19.37
C GLY A 27 -17.96 -12.43 18.83
N SER A 28 -18.67 -12.46 17.70
CA SER A 28 -19.07 -13.68 17.00
C SER A 28 -18.00 -14.26 16.06
N LEU A 29 -16.88 -13.55 15.86
CA LEU A 29 -15.79 -13.96 14.99
C LEU A 29 -14.79 -14.84 15.74
N GLU A 30 -14.41 -15.98 15.15
CA GLU A 30 -13.40 -16.87 15.71
C GLU A 30 -12.54 -17.50 14.61
N TYR A 31 -11.22 -17.57 14.83
CA TYR A 31 -10.29 -18.32 14.00
C TYR A 31 -9.23 -19.02 14.87
N SER A 32 -8.89 -20.26 14.54
CA SER A 32 -7.94 -21.07 15.31
C SER A 32 -6.67 -21.35 14.50
N PHE A 33 -5.54 -20.80 14.96
CA PHE A 33 -4.23 -21.11 14.41
C PHE A 33 -3.63 -22.34 15.07
N LEU A 34 -2.83 -23.11 14.33
CA LEU A 34 -2.00 -24.18 14.88
C LEU A 34 -0.56 -23.70 15.03
N ILE A 35 -0.16 -23.35 16.26
CA ILE A 35 1.16 -22.76 16.55
C ILE A 35 2.07 -23.82 17.19
N PRO A 36 3.32 -24.01 16.71
CA PRO A 36 4.30 -24.87 17.36
C PRO A 36 4.48 -24.51 18.82
N THR A 37 4.59 -25.51 19.70
CA THR A 37 4.72 -25.29 21.15
C THR A 37 5.85 -24.30 21.51
N ALA A 38 6.95 -24.29 20.74
CA ALA A 38 8.07 -23.37 20.94
C ALA A 38 7.72 -21.88 20.73
N LEU A 39 6.76 -21.57 19.85
CA LEU A 39 6.33 -20.21 19.53
C LEU A 39 5.03 -19.81 20.27
N HIS A 40 4.42 -20.75 21.02
CA HIS A 40 3.09 -20.55 21.60
C HIS A 40 3.06 -19.41 22.63
N PHE A 41 4.15 -19.22 23.38
CA PHE A 41 4.27 -18.12 24.34
C PHE A 41 4.22 -16.75 23.63
N SER A 42 5.13 -16.52 22.68
CA SER A 42 5.19 -15.26 21.91
C SER A 42 3.91 -15.02 21.12
N ALA A 43 3.34 -16.07 20.51
CA ALA A 43 2.07 -15.94 19.80
C ALA A 43 0.89 -15.59 20.72
N SER A 44 0.88 -16.10 21.96
CA SER A 44 -0.14 -15.75 22.96
C SER A 44 0.00 -14.30 23.41
N GLN A 45 1.23 -13.83 23.66
CA GLN A 45 1.51 -12.45 24.01
C GLN A 45 1.05 -11.48 22.91
N LEU A 46 1.40 -11.76 21.64
CA LEU A 46 0.97 -10.96 20.49
C LEU A 46 -0.55 -10.95 20.34
N LYS A 47 -1.22 -12.09 20.53
CA LYS A 47 -2.68 -12.20 20.44
C LYS A 47 -3.36 -11.41 21.57
N ASP A 48 -2.88 -11.52 22.81
CA ASP A 48 -3.45 -10.77 23.94
C ASP A 48 -3.24 -9.25 23.77
N ALA A 49 -2.07 -8.81 23.31
CA ALA A 49 -1.79 -7.42 23.00
C ALA A 49 -2.69 -6.88 21.88
N PHE A 50 -2.85 -7.65 20.79
CA PHE A 50 -3.76 -7.29 19.69
C PHE A 50 -5.21 -7.16 20.16
N ILE A 51 -5.72 -8.13 20.93
CA ILE A 51 -7.10 -8.09 21.44
C ILE A 51 -7.33 -6.83 22.29
N ALA A 52 -6.33 -6.40 23.07
CA ALA A 52 -6.42 -5.17 23.86
C ALA A 52 -6.50 -3.88 23.01
N THR A 53 -6.13 -3.94 21.73
CA THR A 53 -6.29 -2.81 20.79
C THR A 53 -7.68 -2.74 20.14
N LEU A 54 -8.45 -3.83 20.19
CA LEU A 54 -9.78 -3.88 19.59
C LEU A 54 -10.81 -3.23 20.53
N PRO A 55 -11.88 -2.62 19.97
CA PRO A 55 -12.96 -2.09 20.79
C PRO A 55 -13.75 -3.22 21.48
N THR A 56 -14.72 -2.84 22.32
CA THR A 56 -15.64 -3.83 22.88
C THR A 56 -16.57 -4.34 21.78
N PRO A 57 -16.74 -5.66 21.58
CA PRO A 57 -17.56 -6.18 20.50
C PRO A 57 -19.02 -5.74 20.60
N THR A 58 -19.63 -5.46 19.45
CA THR A 58 -21.07 -5.20 19.32
C THR A 58 -21.78 -6.40 18.69
N ASP A 59 -23.08 -6.54 18.96
CA ASP A 59 -23.87 -7.69 18.46
C ASP A 59 -23.86 -7.80 16.92
N GLU A 60 -23.80 -6.66 16.22
CA GLU A 60 -23.83 -6.57 14.75
C GLU A 60 -22.48 -6.26 14.11
N LEU A 61 -21.38 -6.19 14.89
CA LEU A 61 -20.05 -5.78 14.43
C LEU A 61 -20.06 -4.40 13.73
N ALA A 62 -20.84 -3.47 14.30
CA ALA A 62 -21.29 -2.25 13.64
C ALA A 62 -20.33 -1.05 13.77
N GLN A 63 -19.32 -1.11 14.65
CA GLN A 63 -18.38 0.00 14.81
C GLN A 63 -17.36 0.03 13.66
N ASP A 64 -16.90 1.22 13.28
CA ASP A 64 -15.95 1.40 12.16
C ASP A 64 -14.57 0.79 12.46
N ASP A 65 -14.17 0.79 13.73
CA ASP A 65 -12.93 0.20 14.23
C ASP A 65 -13.07 -1.28 14.63
N GLU A 66 -14.27 -1.86 14.55
CA GLU A 66 -14.54 -3.27 14.80
C GLU A 66 -14.39 -4.12 13.53
N PRO A 67 -13.75 -5.31 13.56
CA PRO A 67 -13.67 -6.18 12.39
C PRO A 67 -15.06 -6.74 12.01
N SER A 68 -15.41 -6.70 10.73
CA SER A 68 -16.70 -7.16 10.21
C SER A 68 -16.67 -8.59 9.66
N SER A 69 -15.51 -9.24 9.63
CA SER A 69 -15.38 -10.64 9.18
C SER A 69 -14.17 -11.33 9.80
N VAL A 70 -14.18 -12.67 9.82
CA VAL A 70 -13.03 -13.47 10.27
C VAL A 70 -11.78 -13.17 9.45
N THR A 71 -11.93 -12.99 8.13
CA THR A 71 -10.82 -12.65 7.24
C THR A 71 -10.18 -11.32 7.61
N GLU A 72 -11.00 -10.30 7.89
CA GLU A 72 -10.52 -8.99 8.32
C GLU A 72 -9.87 -9.05 9.70
N LEU A 73 -10.46 -9.78 10.66
CA LEU A 73 -9.89 -9.99 12.00
C LEU A 73 -8.48 -10.59 11.91
N VAL A 74 -8.32 -11.64 11.10
CA VAL A 74 -7.01 -12.26 10.88
C VAL A 74 -6.06 -11.30 10.15
N ALA A 75 -6.53 -10.57 9.14
CA ALA A 75 -5.71 -9.59 8.43
C ALA A 75 -5.19 -8.49 9.37
N ARG A 76 -6.05 -7.91 10.21
CA ARG A 76 -5.65 -6.91 11.22
C ARG A 76 -4.66 -7.50 12.23
N TYR A 77 -4.83 -8.76 12.63
CA TYR A 77 -3.88 -9.44 13.51
C TYR A 77 -2.50 -9.59 12.86
N ILE A 78 -2.40 -10.04 11.60
CA ILE A 78 -1.11 -10.14 10.93
C ILE A 78 -0.44 -8.78 10.72
N GLY A 79 -1.24 -7.72 10.47
CA GLY A 79 -0.75 -6.35 10.38
C GLY A 79 -0.26 -5.80 11.72
N PHE A 80 -0.91 -6.16 12.83
CA PHE A 80 -0.44 -5.86 14.18
C PHE A 80 0.90 -6.55 14.45
N VAL A 81 0.99 -7.87 14.21
CA VAL A 81 2.23 -8.63 14.42
C VAL A 81 3.38 -8.08 13.55
N ALA A 82 3.09 -7.61 12.33
CA ALA A 82 4.08 -6.95 11.48
C ALA A 82 4.70 -5.72 12.14
N ARG A 83 3.89 -4.84 12.76
CA ARG A 83 4.38 -3.65 13.47
C ARG A 83 5.19 -4.03 14.70
N GLU A 84 4.76 -5.03 15.46
CA GLU A 84 5.50 -5.52 16.63
C GLU A 84 6.84 -6.16 16.26
N CYS A 85 7.01 -6.68 15.04
CA CYS A 85 8.32 -7.18 14.57
C CYS A 85 9.32 -6.03 14.38
N ASP A 86 8.85 -4.85 13.97
CA ASP A 86 9.69 -3.67 13.74
C ASP A 86 10.00 -2.91 15.04
N GLU A 87 9.06 -2.90 15.99
CA GLU A 87 9.10 -2.05 17.19
C GLU A 87 9.32 -2.81 18.52
N GLY A 88 9.22 -4.15 18.52
CA GLY A 88 9.13 -4.96 19.73
C GLY A 88 10.44 -5.43 20.38
N ASP A 89 10.33 -5.99 21.59
CA ASP A 89 11.45 -6.43 22.43
C ASP A 89 12.08 -7.78 22.01
N ASP A 90 11.35 -8.63 21.27
CA ASP A 90 11.84 -9.94 20.77
C ASP A 90 11.49 -10.13 19.27
N PRO A 91 12.14 -9.37 18.38
CA PRO A 91 11.80 -9.34 16.95
C PRO A 91 11.98 -10.70 16.26
N GLY A 92 12.94 -11.53 16.72
CA GLY A 92 13.20 -12.84 16.12
C GLY A 92 12.05 -13.82 16.31
N SER A 93 11.52 -13.93 17.53
CA SER A 93 10.37 -14.82 17.80
C SER A 93 9.09 -14.31 17.14
N TYR A 94 8.88 -12.99 17.09
CA TYR A 94 7.71 -12.39 16.44
C TYR A 94 7.73 -12.57 14.92
N GLU A 95 8.90 -12.46 14.29
CA GLU A 95 9.06 -12.72 12.85
C GLU A 95 8.68 -14.17 12.49
N GLU A 96 9.08 -15.15 13.32
CA GLU A 96 8.70 -16.56 13.10
C GLU A 96 7.20 -16.81 13.30
N VAL A 97 6.57 -16.13 14.27
CA VAL A 97 5.10 -16.15 14.40
C VAL A 97 4.46 -15.53 13.17
N LEU A 98 4.95 -14.37 12.71
CA LEU A 98 4.43 -13.66 11.54
C LEU A 98 4.48 -14.50 10.27
N LYS A 99 5.61 -15.16 10.01
CA LYS A 99 5.77 -16.09 8.88
C LYS A 99 4.69 -17.18 8.89
N LEU A 100 4.40 -17.74 10.06
CA LEU A 100 3.40 -18.79 10.21
C LEU A 100 1.98 -18.25 9.97
N VAL A 101 1.59 -17.18 10.65
CA VAL A 101 0.22 -16.64 10.54
C VAL A 101 -0.06 -16.03 9.16
N LEU A 102 0.96 -15.44 8.52
CA LEU A 102 0.88 -14.96 7.13
C LEU A 102 0.69 -16.13 6.16
N HIS A 103 1.45 -17.22 6.33
CA HIS A 103 1.29 -18.41 5.51
C HIS A 103 -0.11 -19.02 5.66
N GLU A 104 -0.61 -19.09 6.89
CA GLU A 104 -1.97 -19.55 7.16
C GLU A 104 -3.01 -18.64 6.49
N PHE A 105 -2.82 -17.31 6.56
CA PHE A 105 -3.72 -16.36 5.93
C PHE A 105 -3.80 -16.56 4.41
N GLU A 106 -2.65 -16.69 3.75
CA GLU A 106 -2.58 -16.96 2.32
C GLU A 106 -3.26 -18.28 1.94
N ARG A 107 -3.08 -19.33 2.75
CA ARG A 107 -3.67 -20.64 2.51
C ARG A 107 -5.18 -20.66 2.71
N ALA A 108 -5.66 -20.11 3.83
CA ALA A 108 -7.05 -20.21 4.24
C ALA A 108 -7.96 -19.23 3.50
N PHE A 109 -7.49 -17.99 3.30
CA PHE A 109 -8.30 -16.88 2.81
C PHE A 109 -7.96 -16.47 1.37
N LEU A 110 -6.67 -16.29 1.03
CA LEU A 110 -6.32 -15.87 -0.33
C LEU A 110 -6.51 -16.98 -1.37
N ARG A 111 -6.15 -18.23 -1.03
CA ARG A 111 -6.30 -19.41 -1.89
C ARG A 111 -5.68 -19.22 -3.29
N GLY A 112 -4.56 -18.51 -3.35
CA GLY A 112 -3.84 -18.20 -4.58
C GLY A 112 -4.35 -16.96 -5.34
N ASN A 113 -5.36 -16.27 -4.82
CA ASN A 113 -5.81 -14.98 -5.36
C ASN A 113 -5.03 -13.81 -4.72
N GLU A 114 -5.16 -12.64 -5.32
CA GLU A 114 -4.56 -11.40 -4.84
C GLU A 114 -5.44 -10.78 -3.72
N VAL A 115 -4.85 -10.04 -2.76
CA VAL A 115 -5.56 -9.56 -1.56
C VAL A 115 -6.67 -8.56 -1.89
N HIS A 116 -6.55 -7.73 -2.93
CA HIS A 116 -7.63 -6.84 -3.38
C HIS A 116 -8.86 -7.63 -3.83
N ALA A 117 -8.68 -8.78 -4.49
CA ALA A 117 -9.80 -9.62 -4.90
C ALA A 117 -10.58 -10.15 -3.68
N ILE A 118 -9.88 -10.48 -2.59
CA ILE A 118 -10.50 -10.89 -1.34
C ILE A 118 -11.16 -9.68 -0.66
N ALA A 119 -10.43 -8.59 -0.48
CA ALA A 119 -10.90 -7.37 0.19
C ALA A 119 -12.17 -6.81 -0.46
N ALA A 120 -12.27 -6.84 -1.80
CA ALA A 120 -13.47 -6.40 -2.53
C ALA A 120 -14.74 -7.15 -2.09
N SER A 121 -14.61 -8.45 -1.79
CA SER A 121 -15.71 -9.33 -1.38
C SER A 121 -16.06 -9.26 0.11
N LEU A 122 -15.23 -8.63 0.95
CA LEU A 122 -15.47 -8.54 2.38
C LEU A 122 -16.64 -7.57 2.69
N PRO A 123 -17.40 -7.84 3.78
CA PRO A 123 -18.37 -6.89 4.30
C PRO A 123 -17.69 -5.67 4.93
N GLY A 124 -18.47 -4.63 5.21
CA GLY A 124 -17.99 -3.41 5.87
C GLY A 124 -17.67 -2.27 4.91
N ILE A 125 -17.32 -1.13 5.51
CA ILE A 125 -16.96 0.11 4.81
C ILE A 125 -15.62 -0.01 4.09
N TYR A 126 -15.33 0.97 3.24
CA TYR A 126 -14.15 0.99 2.37
C TYR A 126 -12.84 0.90 3.17
N GLU A 127 -12.76 1.60 4.30
CA GLU A 127 -11.63 1.69 5.20
C GLU A 127 -11.25 0.31 5.80
N LYS A 128 -12.25 -0.52 6.09
CA LYS A 128 -12.04 -1.89 6.57
C LYS A 128 -11.42 -2.79 5.50
N LYS A 129 -11.80 -2.58 4.23
CA LYS A 129 -11.22 -3.29 3.09
C LYS A 129 -9.78 -2.87 2.87
N LEU A 130 -9.49 -1.56 2.97
CA LEU A 130 -8.11 -1.05 2.92
C LEU A 130 -7.25 -1.59 4.06
N ALA A 131 -7.78 -1.68 5.29
CA ALA A 131 -7.06 -2.24 6.43
C ALA A 131 -6.64 -3.70 6.19
N THR A 132 -7.46 -4.49 5.48
CA THR A 132 -7.12 -5.86 5.09
C THR A 132 -5.93 -5.89 4.12
N VAL A 133 -5.97 -5.01 3.11
CA VAL A 133 -4.92 -4.88 2.08
C VAL A 133 -3.61 -4.40 2.71
N SER A 134 -3.65 -3.31 3.47
CA SER A 134 -2.46 -2.71 4.08
C SER A 134 -1.79 -3.66 5.06
N SER A 135 -2.58 -4.36 5.89
CA SER A 135 -2.06 -5.35 6.84
C SER A 135 -1.35 -6.51 6.15
N TYR A 136 -1.89 -6.98 5.02
CA TYR A 136 -1.25 -8.04 4.23
C TYR A 136 0.10 -7.59 3.67
N TYR A 137 0.15 -6.41 3.03
CA TYR A 137 1.39 -5.91 2.44
C TYR A 137 2.43 -5.51 3.49
N ALA A 138 2.00 -4.98 4.64
CA ALA A 138 2.88 -4.73 5.78
C ALA A 138 3.49 -6.04 6.31
N ALA A 139 2.66 -7.08 6.52
CA ALA A 139 3.14 -8.39 6.97
C ALA A 139 4.16 -9.00 6.01
N ARG A 140 3.93 -8.92 4.69
CA ARG A 140 4.90 -9.39 3.69
C ARG A 140 6.21 -8.62 3.72
N ALA A 141 6.15 -7.30 3.91
CA ALA A 141 7.33 -6.46 3.98
C ALA A 141 8.18 -6.78 5.22
N ALA A 142 7.55 -6.91 6.40
CA ALA A 142 8.22 -7.23 7.66
C ALA A 142 8.98 -8.57 7.60
N VAL A 143 8.44 -9.60 6.94
CA VAL A 143 9.14 -10.89 6.76
C VAL A 143 10.01 -10.95 5.48
N SER A 144 10.29 -9.80 4.85
CA SER A 144 11.09 -9.69 3.62
C SER A 144 10.65 -10.65 2.50
N ARG A 145 9.33 -10.82 2.33
CA ARG A 145 8.76 -11.78 1.38
C ARG A 145 8.26 -11.07 0.11
N PRO A 146 9.09 -10.98 -0.95
CA PRO A 146 8.75 -10.21 -2.14
C PRO A 146 7.50 -10.75 -2.84
N ILE A 147 6.82 -9.87 -3.58
CA ILE A 147 5.73 -10.25 -4.47
C ILE A 147 6.34 -10.97 -5.67
N LYS A 148 5.88 -12.20 -5.92
CA LYS A 148 6.30 -12.95 -7.09
C LYS A 148 5.49 -12.49 -8.30
N PRO A 149 6.10 -12.42 -9.50
CA PRO A 149 5.37 -12.18 -10.72
C PRO A 149 4.21 -13.17 -10.84
N HIS A 150 3.02 -12.65 -11.14
CA HIS A 150 1.83 -13.47 -11.38
C HIS A 150 0.96 -12.83 -12.45
N GLU A 151 0.13 -13.65 -13.10
CA GLU A 151 -0.76 -13.16 -14.15
C GLU A 151 -2.17 -12.94 -13.61
N SER A 152 -2.59 -11.67 -13.64
CA SER A 152 -4.01 -11.32 -13.55
C SER A 152 -4.76 -11.87 -14.76
N ALA A 153 -6.00 -12.32 -14.55
CA ALA A 153 -6.88 -12.78 -15.63
C ALA A 153 -6.98 -11.73 -16.75
N LEU A 154 -7.10 -10.44 -16.41
CA LEU A 154 -7.17 -9.35 -17.39
C LEU A 154 -5.90 -9.26 -18.26
N LEU A 155 -4.72 -9.38 -17.65
CA LEU A 155 -3.45 -9.29 -18.40
C LEU A 155 -3.20 -10.53 -19.26
N ARG A 156 -3.74 -11.69 -18.86
CA ARG A 156 -3.72 -12.90 -19.68
C ARG A 156 -4.60 -12.74 -20.91
N GLU A 157 -5.83 -12.28 -20.75
CA GLU A 157 -6.72 -12.00 -21.89
C GLU A 157 -6.11 -10.95 -22.84
N ALA A 158 -5.39 -9.96 -22.31
CA ALA A 158 -4.64 -9.02 -23.14
C ALA A 158 -3.44 -9.65 -23.86
N SER A 159 -2.77 -10.64 -23.25
CA SER A 159 -1.71 -11.41 -23.88
C SER A 159 -2.22 -12.30 -25.01
N ASP A 160 -3.41 -12.85 -24.83
CA ASP A 160 -4.06 -13.77 -25.78
C ASP A 160 -4.85 -13.00 -26.86
N GLU A 161 -4.73 -11.66 -26.89
CA GLU A 161 -5.41 -10.75 -27.83
C GLU A 161 -6.96 -10.80 -27.74
N ASN A 162 -7.50 -11.31 -26.62
CA ASN A 162 -8.92 -11.34 -26.32
C ASN A 162 -9.42 -10.03 -25.67
N ALA A 163 -8.50 -9.21 -25.15
CA ALA A 163 -8.79 -7.91 -24.56
C ALA A 163 -7.74 -6.85 -24.96
N PHE A 164 -8.15 -5.58 -25.03
CA PHE A 164 -7.28 -4.45 -25.31
C PHE A 164 -7.35 -3.46 -24.16
N ILE A 165 -6.21 -3.18 -23.52
CA ILE A 165 -6.15 -2.35 -22.32
C ILE A 165 -5.62 -0.97 -22.70
N TYR A 166 -6.35 0.08 -22.29
CA TYR A 166 -5.92 1.46 -22.44
C TYR A 166 -5.77 2.11 -21.06
N ALA A 167 -4.62 2.73 -20.80
CA ALA A 167 -4.40 3.49 -19.57
C ALA A 167 -4.76 4.97 -19.79
N VAL A 168 -5.66 5.51 -18.97
CA VAL A 168 -6.14 6.90 -19.07
C VAL A 168 -5.84 7.64 -17.77
N PHE A 169 -5.20 8.80 -17.89
CA PHE A 169 -4.82 9.64 -16.75
C PHE A 169 -5.64 10.93 -16.72
N GLY A 170 -6.28 11.21 -15.59
CA GLY A 170 -7.11 12.41 -15.40
C GLY A 170 -6.32 13.71 -15.26
N GLY A 171 -7.03 14.82 -15.08
CA GLY A 171 -6.45 16.12 -14.75
C GLY A 171 -7.12 16.74 -13.53
N GLN A 172 -6.81 18.01 -13.26
CA GLN A 172 -7.45 18.77 -12.19
C GLN A 172 -8.96 18.97 -12.46
N GLY A 173 -9.75 19.04 -11.38
CA GLY A 173 -11.18 19.41 -11.42
C GLY A 173 -12.15 18.27 -11.15
N ASN A 174 -11.66 17.07 -10.81
CA ASN A 174 -12.51 15.94 -10.43
C ASN A 174 -12.98 16.04 -8.97
N ILE A 175 -12.05 16.36 -8.05
CA ILE A 175 -12.27 16.54 -6.60
C ILE A 175 -11.30 17.60 -6.07
N GLU A 176 -11.65 18.26 -4.98
CA GLU A 176 -10.79 19.24 -4.30
C GLU A 176 -9.82 18.53 -3.33
N GLU A 177 -10.22 17.37 -2.83
CA GLU A 177 -9.55 16.52 -1.85
C GLU A 177 -8.55 15.53 -2.50
N TYR A 178 -7.99 15.87 -3.67
CA TYR A 178 -7.06 14.99 -4.40
C TYR A 178 -5.82 14.58 -3.56
N PHE A 179 -5.47 15.35 -2.54
CA PHE A 179 -4.34 15.05 -1.67
C PHE A 179 -4.65 13.89 -0.71
N ASP A 180 -5.92 13.70 -0.33
CA ASP A 180 -6.34 12.53 0.47
C ASP A 180 -6.12 11.23 -0.33
N GLU A 181 -6.25 11.25 -1.66
CA GLU A 181 -5.92 10.10 -2.52
C GLU A 181 -4.43 9.75 -2.47
N LEU A 182 -3.54 10.76 -2.51
CA LEU A 182 -2.10 10.51 -2.34
C LEU A 182 -1.78 9.95 -0.96
N ARG A 183 -2.45 10.50 0.08
CA ARG A 183 -2.31 10.03 1.45
C ARG A 183 -2.75 8.59 1.59
N GLU A 184 -3.89 8.21 1.03
CA GLU A 184 -4.41 6.84 1.05
C GLU A 184 -3.45 5.85 0.38
N ILE A 185 -2.88 6.20 -0.77
CA ILE A 185 -1.86 5.36 -1.42
C ILE A 185 -0.64 5.21 -0.50
N TYR A 186 -0.16 6.32 0.05
CA TYR A 186 1.03 6.32 0.92
C TYR A 186 0.83 5.48 2.19
N THR A 187 -0.34 5.58 2.82
CA THR A 187 -0.66 4.85 4.06
C THR A 187 -1.01 3.38 3.80
N THR A 188 -1.64 3.07 2.67
CA THR A 188 -2.03 1.70 2.33
C THR A 188 -0.85 0.86 1.83
N TYR A 189 0.07 1.48 1.08
CA TYR A 189 1.18 0.78 0.41
C TYR A 189 2.57 1.34 0.73
N PRO A 190 2.93 1.59 2.01
CA PRO A 190 4.21 2.23 2.34
C PRO A 190 5.40 1.46 1.75
N SER A 191 5.41 0.13 1.87
CA SER A 191 6.45 -0.74 1.31
C SER A 191 6.56 -0.69 -0.22
N PHE A 192 5.55 -0.15 -0.93
CA PHE A 192 5.55 -0.01 -2.38
C PHE A 192 5.79 1.40 -2.88
N VAL A 193 5.51 2.45 -2.11
CA VAL A 193 5.57 3.81 -2.64
C VAL A 193 6.45 4.75 -1.85
N GLU A 194 6.86 4.41 -0.63
CA GLU A 194 7.60 5.33 0.25
C GLU A 194 8.89 5.84 -0.39
N ASP A 195 9.68 4.94 -1.00
CA ASP A 195 10.93 5.29 -1.68
C ASP A 195 10.69 6.25 -2.87
N PHE A 196 9.69 5.94 -3.68
CA PHE A 196 9.31 6.74 -4.85
C PHE A 196 8.77 8.12 -4.45
N VAL A 197 7.80 8.15 -3.53
CA VAL A 197 7.12 9.38 -3.08
C VAL A 197 8.11 10.29 -2.37
N THR A 198 9.00 9.74 -1.53
CA THR A 198 10.05 10.53 -0.86
C THR A 198 10.98 11.19 -1.87
N ALA A 199 11.46 10.44 -2.87
CA ALA A 199 12.34 10.98 -3.90
C ALA A 199 11.64 12.06 -4.75
N ALA A 200 10.39 11.82 -5.14
CA ALA A 200 9.59 12.78 -5.90
C ALA A 200 9.27 14.05 -5.10
N ALA A 201 8.91 13.92 -3.82
CA ALA A 201 8.67 15.02 -2.91
C ALA A 201 9.91 15.90 -2.72
N ALA A 202 11.08 15.29 -2.51
CA ALA A 202 12.34 16.01 -2.37
C ALA A 202 12.71 16.78 -3.65
N HIS A 203 12.46 16.18 -4.82
CA HIS A 203 12.64 16.82 -6.12
C HIS A 203 11.74 18.05 -6.28
N LEU A 204 10.44 17.91 -6.01
CA LEU A 204 9.47 19.01 -6.07
C LEU A 204 9.78 20.13 -5.07
N GLN A 205 10.17 19.77 -3.84
CA GLN A 205 10.57 20.74 -2.82
C GLN A 205 11.82 21.53 -3.23
N THR A 206 12.74 20.91 -3.98
CA THR A 206 13.90 21.61 -4.54
C THR A 206 13.47 22.62 -5.59
N LEU A 207 12.60 22.22 -6.53
CA LEU A 207 12.06 23.10 -7.56
C LEU A 207 11.27 24.27 -6.98
N SER A 208 10.48 24.04 -5.92
CA SER A 208 9.68 25.09 -5.28
C SER A 208 10.52 26.20 -4.63
N ARG A 209 11.82 25.97 -4.41
CA ARG A 209 12.76 26.95 -3.85
C ARG A 209 13.51 27.74 -4.91
N GLU A 210 13.23 27.53 -6.19
CA GLU A 210 13.86 28.34 -7.25
C GLU A 210 13.41 29.81 -7.15
N PRO A 211 14.34 30.79 -7.27
CA PRO A 211 14.01 32.22 -7.11
C PRO A 211 12.92 32.72 -8.06
N GLN A 212 12.74 32.05 -9.20
CA GLN A 212 11.75 32.41 -10.20
C GLN A 212 10.31 32.09 -9.78
N VAL A 213 10.12 31.18 -8.82
CA VAL A 213 8.81 30.63 -8.44
C VAL A 213 8.59 30.53 -6.93
N GLU A 214 9.62 30.75 -6.09
CA GLU A 214 9.53 30.63 -4.62
C GLU A 214 8.35 31.41 -4.01
N LYS A 215 8.01 32.56 -4.59
CA LYS A 215 6.89 33.41 -4.15
C LYS A 215 5.51 32.78 -4.37
N LEU A 216 5.40 31.77 -5.23
CA LEU A 216 4.18 31.00 -5.45
C LEU A 216 3.92 29.97 -4.34
N TYR A 217 4.90 29.72 -3.47
CA TYR A 217 4.84 28.69 -2.43
C TYR A 217 4.95 29.28 -1.01
N PRO A 218 4.08 30.22 -0.58
CA PRO A 218 4.12 30.81 0.76
C PRO A 218 3.98 29.80 1.91
N LYS A 219 3.41 28.61 1.65
CA LYS A 219 3.30 27.50 2.62
C LYS A 219 4.28 26.35 2.33
N GLY A 220 5.19 26.55 1.37
CA GLY A 220 6.14 25.54 0.91
C GLY A 220 5.50 24.42 0.07
N LEU A 221 6.33 23.43 -0.28
CA LEU A 221 5.92 22.21 -0.97
C LEU A 221 6.54 21.00 -0.26
N ASP A 222 6.25 20.88 1.05
CA ASP A 222 6.79 19.83 1.91
C ASP A 222 5.81 18.65 2.01
N VAL A 223 5.72 17.90 0.91
CA VAL A 223 4.75 16.81 0.73
C VAL A 223 4.88 15.75 1.81
N MET A 224 6.11 15.37 2.18
CA MET A 224 6.35 14.34 3.20
C MET A 224 5.84 14.78 4.57
N ARG A 225 6.07 16.05 4.94
CA ARG A 225 5.51 16.59 6.18
C ARG A 225 3.99 16.56 6.17
N TRP A 226 3.36 16.89 5.06
CA TRP A 226 1.90 16.85 4.93
C TRP A 226 1.37 15.41 5.01
N LEU A 227 2.04 14.44 4.37
CA LEU A 227 1.69 13.02 4.43
C LEU A 227 1.81 12.42 5.84
N HIS A 228 2.82 12.81 6.61
CA HIS A 228 3.01 12.30 7.98
C HIS A 228 2.19 13.04 9.04
N ASN A 229 1.86 14.31 8.81
CA ASN A 229 1.14 15.12 9.78
C ASN A 229 0.01 15.89 9.10
N LYS A 230 -1.24 15.45 9.34
CA LYS A 230 -2.44 16.10 8.80
C LYS A 230 -2.62 17.53 9.30
N ASP A 231 -2.16 17.86 10.50
CA ASP A 231 -2.23 19.24 11.03
C ASP A 231 -1.25 20.20 10.32
N ALA A 232 -0.25 19.67 9.61
CA ALA A 232 0.68 20.47 8.82
C ALA A 232 0.21 20.66 7.37
N GLU A 233 -0.89 20.03 6.98
CA GLU A 233 -1.47 20.15 5.63
C GLU A 233 -1.99 21.58 5.39
N PRO A 234 -1.65 22.21 4.25
CA PRO A 234 -2.25 23.48 3.87
C PRO A 234 -3.76 23.40 3.62
N ASP A 235 -4.48 24.51 3.77
CA ASP A 235 -5.88 24.58 3.33
C ASP A 235 -6.09 24.22 1.85
N VAL A 236 -7.33 23.80 1.56
CA VAL A 236 -7.79 23.38 0.24
C VAL A 236 -7.47 24.44 -0.82
N ASP A 237 -7.68 25.72 -0.54
CA ASP A 237 -7.40 26.82 -1.49
C ASP A 237 -5.95 26.82 -1.97
N TYR A 238 -5.00 26.54 -1.08
CA TYR A 238 -3.59 26.39 -1.43
C TYR A 238 -3.33 25.10 -2.20
N LEU A 239 -3.87 23.96 -1.73
CA LEU A 239 -3.68 22.67 -2.39
C LEU A 239 -4.24 22.65 -3.82
N VAL A 240 -5.39 23.29 -4.07
CA VAL A 240 -6.00 23.34 -5.41
C VAL A 240 -5.37 24.41 -6.33
N SER A 241 -4.39 25.17 -5.85
CA SER A 241 -3.66 26.13 -6.69
C SER A 241 -2.81 25.39 -7.73
N ALA A 242 -2.81 25.89 -8.98
CA ALA A 242 -2.14 25.20 -10.09
C ALA A 242 -0.65 24.84 -9.83
N PRO A 243 0.17 25.70 -9.18
CA PRO A 243 1.57 25.36 -8.89
C PRO A 243 1.75 24.18 -7.92
N VAL A 244 0.72 23.85 -7.13
CA VAL A 244 0.72 22.76 -6.14
C VAL A 244 0.00 21.54 -6.70
N SER A 245 -1.24 21.71 -7.17
CA SER A 245 -2.07 20.60 -7.64
C SER A 245 -1.52 19.88 -8.87
N PHE A 246 -0.94 20.59 -9.84
CA PHE A 246 -0.46 19.97 -11.08
C PHE A 246 0.59 18.87 -10.81
N PRO A 247 1.72 19.18 -10.14
CA PRO A 247 2.73 18.16 -9.85
C PRO A 247 2.22 17.09 -8.88
N LEU A 248 1.37 17.43 -7.90
CA LEU A 248 0.89 16.45 -6.91
C LEU A 248 -0.14 15.48 -7.47
N ILE A 249 -1.04 15.91 -8.36
CA ILE A 249 -1.93 15.00 -9.10
C ILE A 249 -1.09 14.05 -9.98
N GLY A 250 -0.05 14.57 -10.63
CA GLY A 250 0.90 13.73 -11.38
C GLY A 250 1.60 12.70 -10.48
N LEU A 251 2.03 13.10 -9.29
CA LEU A 251 2.63 12.23 -8.30
C LEU A 251 1.67 11.11 -7.86
N THR A 252 0.40 11.44 -7.56
CA THR A 252 -0.64 10.46 -7.22
C THR A 252 -0.82 9.42 -8.33
N GLN A 253 -0.92 9.87 -9.58
CA GLN A 253 -1.07 8.98 -10.73
C GLN A 253 0.13 8.05 -10.94
N LEU A 254 1.34 8.58 -10.79
CA LEU A 254 2.56 7.78 -10.88
C LEU A 254 2.66 6.78 -9.71
N ALA A 255 2.27 7.17 -8.50
CA ALA A 255 2.25 6.29 -7.33
C ALA A 255 1.28 5.12 -7.52
N HIS A 256 0.07 5.35 -8.06
CA HIS A 256 -0.85 4.27 -8.46
C HIS A 256 -0.23 3.32 -9.47
N PHE A 257 0.52 3.84 -10.44
CA PHE A 257 1.21 3.01 -11.41
C PHE A 257 2.36 2.18 -10.77
N VAL A 258 3.08 2.75 -9.80
CA VAL A 258 4.08 2.03 -8.99
C VAL A 258 3.42 0.88 -8.24
N VAL A 259 2.32 1.14 -7.51
CA VAL A 259 1.56 0.11 -6.80
C VAL A 259 1.12 -0.99 -7.75
N THR A 260 0.55 -0.64 -8.91
CA THR A 260 0.12 -1.60 -9.93
C THR A 260 1.26 -2.53 -10.35
N CYS A 261 2.45 -1.97 -10.64
CA CYS A 261 3.62 -2.77 -11.01
C CYS A 261 4.09 -3.69 -9.88
N ARG A 262 4.19 -3.16 -8.64
CA ARG A 262 4.70 -3.91 -7.47
C ARG A 262 3.72 -4.99 -7.00
N VAL A 263 2.41 -4.71 -7.03
CA VAL A 263 1.35 -5.70 -6.77
C VAL A 263 1.41 -6.84 -7.79
N LEU A 264 1.64 -6.56 -9.07
CA LEU A 264 1.80 -7.60 -10.08
C LEU A 264 3.16 -8.33 -10.01
N GLY A 265 4.05 -7.92 -9.10
CA GLY A 265 5.41 -8.47 -8.96
C GLY A 265 6.26 -8.25 -10.21
N THR A 266 6.07 -7.13 -10.91
CA THR A 266 6.70 -6.86 -12.22
C THR A 266 7.25 -5.43 -12.29
N HIS A 267 7.74 -5.02 -13.47
CA HIS A 267 8.29 -3.68 -13.71
C HIS A 267 7.46 -2.88 -14.72
N PRO A 268 7.62 -1.54 -14.76
CA PRO A 268 6.88 -0.62 -15.65
C PRO A 268 6.78 -1.05 -17.11
N GLY A 269 7.91 -1.46 -17.72
CA GLY A 269 7.93 -1.95 -19.11
C GLY A 269 7.00 -3.12 -19.38
N ASN A 270 6.94 -4.11 -18.48
CA ASN A 270 6.07 -5.27 -18.67
C ASN A 270 4.60 -4.89 -18.58
N VAL A 271 4.23 -3.97 -17.67
CA VAL A 271 2.85 -3.46 -17.60
C VAL A 271 2.52 -2.67 -18.87
N ARG A 272 3.41 -1.78 -19.31
CA ARG A 272 3.25 -1.01 -20.54
C ARG A 272 3.06 -1.92 -21.75
N ASP A 273 3.82 -3.00 -21.87
CA ASP A 273 3.71 -3.93 -23.01
C ASP A 273 2.36 -4.67 -23.06
N ARG A 274 1.58 -4.66 -21.98
CA ARG A 274 0.18 -5.14 -21.96
C ARG A 274 -0.83 -4.06 -22.33
N LEU A 275 -0.42 -2.80 -22.46
CA LEU A 275 -1.29 -1.70 -22.85
C LEU A 275 -1.29 -1.55 -24.38
N SER A 276 -2.48 -1.52 -24.97
CA SER A 276 -2.68 -1.19 -26.38
C SER A 276 -2.49 0.30 -26.67
N GLY A 277 -2.59 1.14 -25.62
CA GLY A 277 -2.29 2.56 -25.70
C GLY A 277 -2.43 3.26 -24.36
N THR A 278 -1.98 4.50 -24.30
CA THR A 278 -2.18 5.36 -23.14
C THR A 278 -2.46 6.79 -23.58
N THR A 279 -3.30 7.50 -22.81
CA THR A 279 -3.65 8.89 -23.04
C THR A 279 -3.93 9.58 -21.71
N GLY A 280 -4.10 10.89 -21.73
CA GLY A 280 -4.54 11.62 -20.56
C GLY A 280 -5.32 12.88 -20.88
N HIS A 281 -6.24 13.21 -19.99
CA HIS A 281 -7.06 14.41 -20.08
C HIS A 281 -6.30 15.61 -19.49
N SER A 282 -6.19 16.70 -20.26
CA SER A 282 -5.47 17.91 -19.87
C SER A 282 -4.05 17.57 -19.38
N GLN A 283 -3.69 17.87 -18.13
CA GLN A 283 -2.37 17.58 -17.57
C GLN A 283 -2.03 16.08 -17.51
N GLY A 284 -3.02 15.18 -17.49
CA GLY A 284 -2.79 13.74 -17.42
C GLY A 284 -2.01 13.20 -18.62
N VAL A 285 -1.99 13.93 -19.74
CA VAL A 285 -1.21 13.57 -20.93
C VAL A 285 0.29 13.48 -20.63
N VAL A 286 0.79 14.25 -19.66
CA VAL A 286 2.20 14.23 -19.26
C VAL A 286 2.54 12.90 -18.57
N THR A 287 1.68 12.44 -17.66
CA THR A 287 1.83 11.15 -16.98
C THR A 287 1.70 9.98 -17.96
N ALA A 288 0.74 10.05 -18.88
CA ALA A 288 0.58 9.07 -19.95
C ALA A 288 1.85 8.92 -20.80
N ALA A 289 2.46 10.03 -21.20
CA ALA A 289 3.71 10.04 -21.95
C ALA A 289 4.88 9.43 -21.15
N ALA A 290 4.96 9.72 -19.84
CA ALA A 290 5.98 9.15 -18.98
C ALA A 290 5.88 7.61 -18.89
N ILE A 291 4.66 7.09 -18.74
CA ILE A 291 4.40 5.66 -18.70
C ILE A 291 4.71 5.00 -20.05
N ALA A 292 4.33 5.62 -21.16
CA ALA A 292 4.68 5.13 -22.50
C ALA A 292 6.21 5.02 -22.71
N ALA A 293 6.98 5.96 -22.16
CA ALA A 293 8.44 5.98 -22.28
C ALA A 293 9.15 4.97 -21.34
N SER A 294 8.46 4.42 -20.35
CA SER A 294 9.05 3.62 -19.27
C SER A 294 9.26 2.15 -19.67
N LYS A 295 10.51 1.67 -19.65
CA LYS A 295 10.90 0.29 -20.02
C LYS A 295 11.32 -0.56 -18.82
N SER A 296 11.69 0.07 -17.73
CA SER A 296 12.26 -0.52 -16.52
C SER A 296 12.01 0.43 -15.33
N TRP A 297 12.41 0.06 -14.12
CA TRP A 297 12.33 0.96 -12.97
C TRP A 297 13.24 2.19 -13.11
N GLU A 298 14.43 2.05 -13.71
CA GLU A 298 15.39 3.15 -13.89
C GLU A 298 14.86 4.18 -14.90
N THR A 299 14.33 3.69 -16.03
CA THR A 299 13.75 4.58 -17.05
C THR A 299 12.43 5.20 -16.58
N PHE A 300 11.67 4.49 -15.72
CA PHE A 300 10.49 5.02 -15.07
C PHE A 300 10.82 6.13 -14.06
N ASP A 301 11.84 5.96 -13.21
CA ASP A 301 12.26 7.00 -12.25
C ASP A 301 12.64 8.28 -13.01
N LYS A 302 13.44 8.15 -14.08
CA LYS A 302 13.79 9.30 -14.92
C LYS A 302 12.54 9.94 -15.55
N ALA A 303 11.69 9.15 -16.19
CA ALA A 303 10.49 9.67 -16.86
C ALA A 303 9.51 10.33 -15.87
N SER A 304 9.40 9.79 -14.66
CA SER A 304 8.60 10.34 -13.57
C SER A 304 9.13 11.69 -13.10
N ARG A 305 10.44 11.82 -12.88
CA ARG A 305 11.06 13.11 -12.52
C ARG A 305 10.88 14.15 -13.62
N ASP A 306 11.04 13.76 -14.87
CA ASP A 306 10.82 14.64 -16.02
C ASP A 306 9.34 15.10 -16.06
N ALA A 307 8.39 14.17 -15.90
CA ALA A 307 6.96 14.46 -15.87
C ALA A 307 6.57 15.40 -14.72
N LEU A 308 7.04 15.14 -13.51
CA LEU A 308 6.80 15.99 -12.35
C LEU A 308 7.39 17.39 -12.53
N SER A 309 8.57 17.50 -13.15
CA SER A 309 9.18 18.80 -13.49
C SER A 309 8.34 19.56 -14.51
N ILE A 310 7.86 18.87 -15.55
CA ILE A 310 6.98 19.47 -16.57
C ILE A 310 5.68 19.97 -15.93
N LEU A 311 5.02 19.13 -15.12
CA LEU A 311 3.77 19.49 -14.43
C LEU A 311 3.97 20.65 -13.46
N PHE A 312 5.06 20.63 -12.69
CA PHE A 312 5.47 21.73 -11.82
C PHE A 312 5.55 23.04 -12.61
N TRP A 313 6.33 23.06 -13.70
CA TRP A 313 6.52 24.27 -14.50
C TRP A 313 5.26 24.72 -15.22
N ILE A 314 4.41 23.81 -15.69
CA ILE A 314 3.09 24.16 -16.24
C ILE A 314 2.27 24.88 -15.18
N GLY A 315 2.15 24.31 -13.98
CA GLY A 315 1.39 24.90 -12.88
C GLY A 315 1.93 26.29 -12.48
N SER A 316 3.24 26.41 -12.27
CA SER A 316 3.89 27.66 -11.87
C SER A 316 3.75 28.74 -12.94
N ARG A 317 4.05 28.43 -14.22
CA ARG A 317 4.03 29.43 -15.30
C ARG A 317 2.61 29.86 -15.66
N SER A 318 1.65 28.94 -15.65
CA SER A 318 0.23 29.29 -15.84
C SER A 318 -0.26 30.24 -14.74
N GLN A 319 0.11 30.00 -13.48
CA GLN A 319 -0.29 30.87 -12.38
C GLN A 319 0.39 32.25 -12.43
N GLN A 320 1.63 32.34 -12.93
CA GLN A 320 2.31 33.62 -13.17
C GLN A 320 1.67 34.41 -14.31
N ALA A 321 1.26 33.71 -15.38
CA ALA A 321 0.62 34.33 -16.54
C ALA A 321 -0.79 34.85 -16.20
N TYR A 322 -1.54 34.12 -15.36
CA TYR A 322 -2.86 34.52 -14.90
C TYR A 322 -3.03 34.25 -13.39
N PRO A 323 -2.61 35.21 -12.53
CA PRO A 323 -2.70 35.07 -11.07
C PRO A 323 -4.14 34.98 -10.57
N ARG A 324 -4.37 34.23 -9.49
CA ARG A 324 -5.65 34.26 -8.77
C ARG A 324 -5.86 35.66 -8.18
N THR A 325 -6.97 36.29 -8.54
CA THR A 325 -7.41 37.58 -7.98
C THR A 325 -8.65 37.38 -7.13
N SER A 326 -8.85 38.23 -6.12
CA SER A 326 -10.08 38.23 -5.33
C SER A 326 -11.28 38.51 -6.23
N LEU A 327 -12.35 37.72 -6.06
CA LEU A 327 -13.64 38.02 -6.65
C LEU A 327 -14.29 39.17 -5.88
N ALA A 328 -14.96 40.09 -6.60
CA ALA A 328 -15.70 41.15 -5.95
C ALA A 328 -16.85 40.54 -5.12
N PRO A 329 -17.12 41.02 -3.90
CA PRO A 329 -18.19 40.47 -3.05
C PRO A 329 -19.58 40.49 -3.73
N SER A 330 -19.81 41.39 -4.68
CA SER A 330 -21.04 41.47 -5.46
C SER A 330 -21.21 40.35 -6.50
N THR A 331 -20.18 39.53 -6.71
CA THR A 331 -20.15 38.45 -7.72
C THR A 331 -20.30 37.06 -7.08
N LEU A 332 -20.24 36.97 -5.74
CA LEU A 332 -20.39 35.73 -4.97
C LEU A 332 -21.86 35.40 -4.68
#